data_AF-A0A0B2VX86-F1
#
_entry.id   AF-A0A0B2VX86-F1
#
_cell.length_a   1.000
_cell.length_b   1.000
_cell.length_c   1.000
_cell.angle_alpha   90.00
_cell.angle_beta   90.00
_cell.angle_gamma   90.00
#
_symmetry.space_group_name_H-M   'P 1'
#
loop_
_entity.id
_entity.type
_entity.pdbx_description
1 polymer ?
#
loop_
_entity_poly.entity_id
_entity_poly.type
_entity_poly.pdbx_seq_one_letter_code
_entity_poly.pdbx_strand_id
1 'polypeptide(L)'
;MGLLYFTHLFDSIRKFTCRKHLAYVYRIRRILPVLLAIIAVIIWLAVAQKVVHRQRSAIRRQRLAINRQRLTTKLHKNTKPFGVLQIYQRLTSDAIASISSKFSSIDCDALFSNDDAENRSTQVREIAKEYSYQFTKARFIMSASSKDRCTFLKYAFGFNERPLSKEEEQFPLAYAALVYKWADQVFYMIGSLYHPQNVYCIAVDGKSDRSFKQSMKLLSTCFTNIHVMVVERVNYCGFSVINSVMQCLRMLTKSAIPWRYFQYISNFDLPLKTNHEMVRIFKRLNGSFNSEIKEYQRHRLQGKRSESIPYGVKLYKSSLSATFNRQSAEFIVNNEKAQTIFRFLNGTNCPDESLWTTIAGNPELGMPNGFDAQRWLRVLNRNRSKTTNETLPYYISRFQVWIRSNSKCRGKFSSTSCVYGVDDLPVLEKRPELIAHKFYLNYQPAAFFCLYARVRARAIKNIKKFDDSVYGKMAGPRVLRGEPIERIFNKSSK
;
A
#
# COMPACT_ATOMS: atom_id res chain seq x y z
N MET A 1 -2.35 -48.08 -10.33
CA MET A 1 -1.70 -49.39 -10.52
C MET A 1 -1.76 -49.72 -12.00
N GLY A 2 -0.60 -50.04 -12.61
CA GLY A 2 -0.40 -50.71 -13.90
C GLY A 2 -0.96 -50.00 -15.15
N LEU A 3 -0.22 -49.61 -16.19
CA LEU A 3 0.85 -50.33 -16.89
C LEU A 3 0.53 -51.83 -17.00
N LEU A 4 0.21 -52.31 -18.20
CA LEU A 4 0.99 -53.34 -18.87
C LEU A 4 0.39 -53.79 -20.23
N TYR A 5 1.34 -54.01 -21.15
CA TYR A 5 1.36 -54.81 -22.38
C TYR A 5 0.36 -54.50 -23.52
N PHE A 6 0.81 -53.91 -24.64
CA PHE A 6 1.68 -54.40 -25.73
C PHE A 6 0.92 -55.16 -26.83
N THR A 7 1.12 -54.65 -28.05
CA THR A 7 1.27 -55.42 -29.29
C THR A 7 0.19 -56.42 -29.66
N HIS A 8 -0.76 -55.98 -30.51
CA HIS A 8 -1.00 -56.69 -31.76
C HIS A 8 -1.08 -55.65 -32.88
N LEU A 9 0.13 -55.30 -33.31
CA LEU A 9 0.42 -54.48 -34.46
C LEU A 9 -0.03 -55.25 -35.71
N PHE A 10 -0.99 -54.69 -36.42
CA PHE A 10 -0.96 -54.62 -37.89
C PHE A 10 -0.67 -55.91 -38.67
N ASP A 11 -1.57 -56.89 -38.62
CA ASP A 11 -1.52 -58.02 -39.57
C ASP A 11 -2.86 -58.36 -40.25
N SER A 12 -3.75 -57.38 -40.39
CA SER A 12 -5.01 -57.59 -41.14
C SER A 12 -5.43 -56.40 -42.01
N ILE A 13 -4.46 -55.69 -42.59
CA ILE A 13 -4.74 -54.69 -43.63
C ILE A 13 -3.92 -54.98 -44.87
N ARG A 14 -4.24 -56.09 -45.53
CA ARG A 14 -3.96 -56.28 -46.96
C ARG A 14 -5.08 -57.11 -47.59
N LYS A 15 -6.07 -56.39 -48.11
CA LYS A 15 -6.79 -56.64 -49.39
C LYS A 15 -8.20 -56.05 -49.31
N PHE A 16 -8.31 -54.74 -49.50
CA PHE A 16 -9.40 -54.17 -50.30
C PHE A 16 -8.87 -52.87 -50.92
N THR A 17 -8.55 -52.95 -52.20
CA THR A 17 -8.13 -51.85 -53.05
C THR A 17 -9.32 -50.91 -53.27
N CYS A 18 -9.24 -49.67 -52.78
CA CYS A 18 -9.99 -48.56 -53.34
C CYS A 18 -9.04 -47.42 -53.70
N ARG A 19 -8.53 -47.45 -54.95
CA ARG A 19 -7.64 -46.44 -55.54
C ARG A 19 -8.21 -45.01 -55.52
N LYS A 20 -9.49 -44.81 -55.17
CA LYS A 20 -10.10 -43.48 -54.99
C LYS A 20 -9.88 -42.86 -53.59
N HIS A 21 -9.59 -43.64 -52.55
CA HIS A 21 -9.38 -43.11 -51.19
C HIS A 21 -7.96 -42.57 -50.94
N LEU A 22 -6.94 -43.12 -51.60
CA LEU A 22 -5.56 -42.64 -51.45
C LEU A 22 -5.36 -41.22 -51.98
N ALA A 23 -5.99 -40.86 -53.09
CA ALA A 23 -5.97 -39.48 -53.60
C ALA A 23 -6.64 -38.50 -52.61
N TYR A 24 -7.72 -38.91 -51.95
CA TYR A 24 -8.44 -38.09 -50.98
C TYR A 24 -7.63 -37.88 -49.68
N VAL A 25 -7.00 -38.94 -49.16
CA VAL A 25 -6.12 -38.87 -47.98
C VAL A 25 -4.86 -38.05 -48.26
N TYR A 26 -4.27 -38.16 -49.46
CA TYR A 26 -3.11 -37.36 -49.85
C TYR A 26 -3.45 -35.88 -50.04
N ARG A 27 -4.65 -35.57 -50.57
CA ARG A 27 -5.16 -34.19 -50.72
C ARG A 27 -5.45 -33.55 -49.36
N ILE A 28 -6.03 -34.29 -48.41
CA ILE A 28 -6.24 -33.84 -47.03
C ILE A 28 -4.90 -33.62 -46.30
N ARG A 29 -3.91 -34.51 -46.49
CA ARG A 29 -2.56 -34.35 -45.90
C ARG A 29 -1.82 -33.09 -46.36
N ARG A 30 -2.09 -32.60 -47.58
CA ARG A 30 -1.53 -31.33 -48.09
C ARG A 30 -2.33 -30.10 -47.67
N ILE A 31 -3.65 -30.21 -47.55
CA ILE A 31 -4.54 -29.08 -47.28
C ILE A 31 -4.66 -28.77 -45.77
N LEU A 32 -4.67 -29.80 -44.92
CA LEU A 32 -4.84 -29.65 -43.47
C LEU A 32 -3.77 -28.76 -42.79
N PRO A 33 -2.45 -28.90 -43.06
CA PRO A 33 -1.46 -28.00 -42.46
C PRO A 33 -1.60 -26.55 -42.94
N VAL A 34 -2.02 -26.33 -44.20
CA VAL A 34 -2.29 -24.99 -44.74
C VAL A 34 -3.51 -24.37 -44.04
N LEU A 35 -4.58 -25.15 -43.84
CA LEU A 35 -5.77 -24.71 -43.12
C LEU A 35 -5.48 -24.39 -41.64
N LEU A 36 -4.68 -25.22 -40.96
CA LEU A 36 -4.25 -24.97 -39.58
C LEU A 36 -3.37 -23.73 -39.47
N ALA A 37 -2.48 -23.49 -40.44
CA ALA A 37 -1.68 -22.27 -40.49
C ALA A 37 -2.55 -21.02 -40.70
N ILE A 38 -3.55 -21.09 -41.59
CA ILE A 38 -4.52 -20.00 -41.81
C ILE A 38 -5.32 -19.72 -40.52
N ILE A 39 -5.81 -20.76 -39.83
CA ILE A 39 -6.53 -20.61 -38.56
C ILE A 39 -5.62 -19.99 -37.49
N ALA A 40 -4.36 -20.40 -37.39
CA ALA A 40 -3.40 -19.83 -36.45
C ALA A 40 -3.14 -18.34 -36.71
N VAL A 41 -3.00 -17.94 -37.99
CA VAL A 41 -2.86 -16.52 -38.37
C VAL A 41 -4.12 -15.71 -38.05
N ILE A 42 -5.31 -16.26 -38.30
CA ILE A 42 -6.58 -15.60 -37.96
C ILE A 42 -6.70 -15.40 -36.44
N ILE A 43 -6.37 -16.42 -35.64
CA ILE A 43 -6.37 -16.33 -34.18
C ILE A 43 -5.34 -15.30 -33.72
N TRP A 44 -4.13 -15.30 -34.28
CA TRP A 44 -3.09 -14.34 -33.95
C TRP A 44 -3.51 -12.90 -34.28
N LEU A 45 -4.10 -12.67 -35.45
CA LEU A 45 -4.64 -11.36 -35.84
C LEU A 45 -5.78 -10.91 -34.92
N ALA A 46 -6.69 -11.80 -34.55
CA ALA A 46 -7.78 -11.51 -33.62
C ALA A 46 -7.25 -11.15 -32.22
N VAL A 47 -6.23 -11.86 -31.74
CA VAL A 47 -5.55 -11.57 -30.46
C VAL A 47 -4.82 -10.23 -30.56
N ALA A 48 -4.07 -9.97 -31.63
CA ALA A 48 -3.38 -8.71 -31.87
C ALA A 48 -4.35 -7.52 -31.91
N GLN A 49 -5.47 -7.65 -32.63
CA GLN A 49 -6.53 -6.64 -32.66
C GLN A 49 -7.12 -6.39 -31.26
N LYS A 50 -7.35 -7.45 -30.48
CA LYS A 50 -7.87 -7.34 -29.10
C LYS A 50 -6.87 -6.64 -28.16
N VAL A 51 -5.57 -6.88 -28.34
CA VAL A 51 -4.49 -6.19 -27.61
C VAL A 51 -4.43 -4.71 -27.99
N VAL A 52 -4.45 -4.39 -29.29
CA VAL A 52 -4.46 -3.01 -29.78
C VAL A 52 -5.71 -2.26 -29.31
N HIS A 53 -6.88 -2.89 -29.34
CA HIS A 53 -8.12 -2.30 -28.82
C HIS A 53 -8.03 -2.05 -27.31
N ARG A 54 -7.47 -2.98 -26.52
CA ARG A 54 -7.23 -2.77 -25.08
C ARG A 54 -6.29 -1.59 -24.83
N GLN A 55 -5.19 -1.48 -25.58
CA GLN A 55 -4.26 -0.35 -25.46
C GLN A 55 -4.94 0.98 -25.85
N ARG A 56 -5.65 1.05 -26.98
CA ARG A 56 -6.39 2.25 -27.39
C ARG A 56 -7.46 2.68 -26.37
N SER A 57 -8.19 1.72 -25.79
CA SER A 57 -9.18 2.01 -24.74
C SER A 57 -8.55 2.49 -23.43
N ALA A 58 -7.35 2.01 -23.09
CA ALA A 58 -6.57 2.50 -21.96
C ALA A 58 -6.09 3.94 -22.20
N ILE A 59 -5.53 4.23 -23.37
CA ILE A 59 -5.09 5.58 -23.77
C ILE A 59 -6.28 6.57 -23.79
N ARG A 60 -7.45 6.15 -24.30
CA ARG A 60 -8.65 7.01 -24.30
C ARG A 60 -9.14 7.34 -22.88
N ARG A 61 -9.16 6.36 -21.98
CA ARG A 61 -9.46 6.58 -20.54
C ARG A 61 -8.43 7.51 -19.89
N GLN A 62 -7.15 7.37 -20.26
CA GLN A 62 -6.07 8.21 -19.76
C GLN A 62 -6.17 9.66 -20.26
N ARG A 63 -6.50 9.88 -21.54
CA ARG A 63 -6.78 11.23 -22.08
C ARG A 63 -7.98 11.88 -21.42
N LEU A 64 -9.04 11.11 -21.15
CA LEU A 64 -10.21 11.61 -20.41
C LEU A 64 -9.86 11.98 -18.97
N ALA A 65 -8.99 11.22 -18.30
CA ALA A 65 -8.49 11.55 -16.96
C ALA A 65 -7.65 12.83 -16.97
N ILE A 66 -6.74 12.98 -17.94
CA ILE A 66 -5.91 14.20 -18.10
C ILE A 66 -6.80 15.42 -18.40
N ASN A 67 -7.78 15.28 -19.29
CA ASN A 67 -8.71 16.37 -19.60
C ASN A 67 -9.58 16.74 -18.39
N ARG A 68 -10.08 15.75 -17.62
CA ARG A 68 -10.77 16.02 -16.35
C ARG A 68 -9.84 16.72 -15.35
N GLN A 69 -8.59 16.29 -15.25
CA GLN A 69 -7.61 16.92 -14.36
C GLN A 69 -7.35 18.37 -14.77
N ARG A 70 -7.19 18.65 -16.07
CA ARG A 70 -7.08 20.03 -16.60
C ARG A 70 -8.34 20.86 -16.34
N LEU A 71 -9.53 20.27 -16.49
CA LEU A 71 -10.81 20.92 -16.16
C LEU A 71 -10.91 21.23 -14.66
N THR A 72 -10.51 20.32 -13.78
CA THR A 72 -10.44 20.58 -12.34
C THR A 72 -9.42 21.67 -12.03
N THR A 73 -8.26 21.72 -12.69
CA THR A 73 -7.28 22.81 -12.54
C THR A 73 -7.85 24.15 -13.02
N LYS A 74 -8.67 24.15 -14.09
CA LYS A 74 -9.35 25.36 -14.58
C LYS A 74 -10.45 25.83 -13.62
N LEU A 75 -11.19 24.92 -13.00
CA LEU A 75 -12.16 25.21 -11.92
C LEU A 75 -11.45 25.70 -10.64
N HIS A 76 -10.26 25.17 -10.35
CA HIS A 76 -9.44 25.53 -9.20
C HIS A 76 -8.95 26.98 -9.27
N LYS A 77 -8.64 27.50 -10.47
CA LYS A 77 -8.29 28.93 -10.67
C LYS A 77 -9.38 29.90 -10.23
N ASN A 78 -10.65 29.49 -10.26
CA ASN A 78 -11.79 30.36 -9.94
C ASN A 78 -12.26 30.24 -8.49
N THR A 79 -11.77 29.28 -7.71
CA THR A 79 -12.14 29.11 -6.29
C THR A 79 -11.00 29.63 -5.41
N LYS A 80 -11.23 30.69 -4.62
CA LYS A 80 -10.21 31.19 -3.67
C LYS A 80 -9.79 30.04 -2.73
N PRO A 81 -8.49 29.91 -2.36
CA PRO A 81 -7.99 28.85 -1.48
C PRO A 81 -8.77 28.71 -0.16
N PHE A 82 -9.25 29.84 0.37
CA PHE A 82 -10.12 29.87 1.55
C PHE A 82 -11.39 29.04 1.39
N GLY A 83 -12.03 29.05 0.22
CA GLY A 83 -13.23 28.26 -0.05
C GLY A 83 -12.95 26.75 -0.13
N VAL A 84 -11.77 26.33 -0.56
CA VAL A 84 -11.41 24.90 -0.65
C VAL A 84 -11.27 24.30 0.76
N LEU A 85 -10.61 25.01 1.67
CA LEU A 85 -10.44 24.55 3.06
C LEU A 85 -11.78 24.49 3.80
N GLN A 86 -12.68 25.46 3.58
CA GLN A 86 -14.04 25.44 4.13
C GLN A 86 -14.86 24.25 3.64
N ILE A 87 -14.79 23.92 2.34
CA ILE A 87 -15.48 22.74 1.78
C ILE A 87 -14.95 21.46 2.44
N TYR A 88 -13.64 21.34 2.58
CA TYR A 88 -13.03 20.17 3.23
C TYR A 88 -13.38 20.09 4.73
N GLN A 89 -13.46 21.23 5.42
CA GLN A 89 -13.90 21.30 6.81
C GLN A 89 -15.34 20.80 6.94
N ARG A 90 -16.27 21.31 6.12
CA ARG A 90 -17.67 20.86 6.11
C ARG A 90 -17.79 19.36 5.80
N LEU A 91 -17.12 18.89 4.76
CA LEU A 91 -17.07 17.46 4.42
C LEU A 91 -16.57 16.61 5.59
N THR A 92 -15.55 17.09 6.31
CA THR A 92 -14.99 16.38 7.48
C THR A 92 -15.99 16.35 8.63
N SER A 93 -16.64 17.48 8.94
CA SER A 93 -17.70 17.56 9.96
C SER A 93 -18.87 16.63 9.64
N ASP A 94 -19.34 16.62 8.39
CA ASP A 94 -20.44 15.75 7.93
C ASP A 94 -20.05 14.27 8.03
N ALA A 95 -18.83 13.92 7.61
CA ALA A 95 -18.32 12.55 7.71
C ALA A 95 -18.22 12.07 9.16
N ILE A 96 -17.76 12.94 10.08
CA ILE A 96 -17.68 12.65 11.52
C ILE A 96 -19.08 12.47 12.12
N ALA A 97 -20.00 13.40 11.86
CA ALA A 97 -21.39 13.32 12.32
C ALA A 97 -22.09 12.04 11.81
N SER A 98 -21.72 11.59 10.60
CA SER A 98 -22.27 10.36 10.04
C SER A 98 -21.77 9.08 10.72
N ILE A 99 -20.73 9.11 11.58
CA ILE A 99 -20.19 7.91 12.24
C ILE A 99 -21.26 7.28 13.12
N SER A 100 -21.75 8.03 14.10
CA SER A 100 -22.98 7.78 14.85
C SER A 100 -23.28 8.94 15.81
N SER A 101 -24.53 9.07 16.26
CA SER A 101 -24.90 10.02 17.31
C SER A 101 -24.13 9.76 18.61
N LYS A 102 -24.00 8.50 19.01
CA LYS A 102 -23.21 8.08 20.19
C LYS A 102 -21.73 8.43 20.09
N PHE A 103 -21.14 8.41 18.89
CA PHE A 103 -19.76 8.87 18.72
C PHE A 103 -19.66 10.38 18.88
N SER A 104 -20.65 11.12 18.36
CA SER A 104 -20.65 12.59 18.38
C SER A 104 -20.72 13.17 19.79
N SER A 105 -21.13 12.39 20.81
CA SER A 105 -21.09 12.79 22.22
C SER A 105 -19.74 12.54 22.90
N ILE A 106 -18.77 11.89 22.24
CA ILE A 106 -17.44 11.65 22.80
C ILE A 106 -16.58 12.91 22.58
N ASP A 107 -16.10 13.49 23.67
CA ASP A 107 -15.11 14.56 23.63
C ASP A 107 -13.73 14.00 23.28
N CYS A 108 -13.43 13.98 21.97
CA CYS A 108 -12.15 13.48 21.49
C CYS A 108 -10.96 14.33 21.97
N ASP A 109 -11.12 15.63 22.20
CA ASP A 109 -9.99 16.50 22.58
C ASP A 109 -9.49 16.15 23.98
N ALA A 110 -10.40 15.82 24.90
CA ALA A 110 -10.05 15.32 26.24
C ALA A 110 -9.23 14.02 26.22
N LEU A 111 -9.35 13.20 25.18
CA LEU A 111 -8.63 11.92 25.07
C LEU A 111 -7.16 12.07 24.65
N PHE A 112 -6.75 13.25 24.14
CA PHE A 112 -5.37 13.52 23.74
C PHE A 112 -4.52 14.15 24.87
N SER A 113 -5.16 14.67 25.91
CA SER A 113 -4.47 15.22 27.08
C SER A 113 -3.91 14.09 27.95
N ASN A 114 -2.70 14.31 28.49
CA ASN A 114 -2.09 13.44 29.51
C ASN A 114 -2.50 13.85 30.93
N ASP A 115 -3.33 14.88 31.06
CA ASP A 115 -3.73 15.42 32.35
C ASP A 115 -4.74 14.45 32.99
N ASP A 116 -4.19 13.55 33.80
CA ASP A 116 -4.93 12.64 34.70
C ASP A 116 -5.56 13.41 35.89
N ALA A 117 -5.58 14.75 35.84
CA ALA A 117 -5.87 15.62 36.98
C ALA A 117 -7.35 15.97 37.18
N GLU A 118 -8.29 15.35 36.46
CA GLU A 118 -9.71 15.69 36.60
C GLU A 118 -10.60 14.47 36.38
N ASN A 119 -11.52 14.18 37.31
CA ASN A 119 -12.51 13.08 37.20
C ASN A 119 -13.24 13.03 35.85
N ARG A 120 -13.42 14.20 35.20
CA ARG A 120 -14.01 14.36 33.88
C ARG A 120 -13.22 13.64 32.78
N SER A 121 -11.89 13.66 32.83
CA SER A 121 -11.05 13.03 31.81
C SER A 121 -11.09 11.49 31.91
N THR A 122 -11.27 10.95 33.12
CA THR A 122 -11.49 9.51 33.35
C THR A 122 -12.85 9.06 32.80
N GLN A 123 -13.92 9.79 33.09
CA GLN A 123 -15.26 9.45 32.61
C GLN A 123 -15.36 9.42 31.08
N VAL A 124 -14.77 10.43 30.40
CA VAL A 124 -14.75 10.49 28.93
C VAL A 124 -13.99 9.29 28.33
N ARG A 125 -12.89 8.86 28.96
CA ARG A 125 -12.13 7.68 28.52
C ARG A 125 -12.95 6.40 28.63
N GLU A 126 -13.65 6.18 29.73
CA GLU A 126 -14.48 4.98 29.90
C GLU A 126 -15.63 4.92 28.88
N ILE A 127 -16.35 6.04 28.68
CA ILE A 127 -17.37 6.13 27.61
C ILE A 127 -16.78 5.81 26.24
N ALA A 128 -15.59 6.33 25.94
CA ALA A 128 -14.90 6.08 24.67
C ALA A 128 -14.45 4.61 24.52
N LYS A 129 -14.03 3.95 25.60
CA LYS A 129 -13.64 2.54 25.59
C LYS A 129 -14.83 1.60 25.37
N GLU A 130 -16.00 1.95 25.90
CA GLU A 130 -17.24 1.19 25.74
C GLU A 130 -17.94 1.42 24.39
N TYR A 131 -17.63 2.51 23.70
CA TYR A 131 -18.20 2.81 22.39
C TYR A 131 -17.95 1.68 21.39
N SER A 132 -19.01 1.22 20.73
CA SER A 132 -18.97 0.19 19.68
C SER A 132 -19.45 0.73 18.34
N TYR A 133 -18.80 0.28 17.26
CA TYR A 133 -19.13 0.67 15.89
C TYR A 133 -19.92 -0.42 15.16
N GLN A 134 -20.96 -0.01 14.44
CA GLN A 134 -21.82 -0.91 13.67
C GLN A 134 -21.38 -0.93 12.20
N PHE A 135 -20.95 -2.09 11.70
CA PHE A 135 -20.46 -2.29 10.33
C PHE A 135 -21.60 -2.41 9.31
N THR A 136 -22.39 -1.36 9.16
CA THR A 136 -23.60 -1.34 8.31
C THR A 136 -23.47 -0.44 7.09
N LYS A 137 -22.55 0.54 7.08
CA LYS A 137 -22.51 1.59 6.05
C LYS A 137 -22.23 1.05 4.66
N ALA A 138 -21.24 0.16 4.50
CA ALA A 138 -20.95 -0.41 3.19
C ALA A 138 -22.15 -1.21 2.65
N ARG A 139 -22.86 -1.95 3.50
CA ARG A 139 -24.06 -2.69 3.11
C ARG A 139 -25.16 -1.74 2.64
N PHE A 140 -25.41 -0.66 3.39
CA PHE A 140 -26.38 0.38 3.05
C PHE A 140 -26.06 1.05 1.70
N ILE A 141 -24.79 1.37 1.44
CA ILE A 141 -24.37 1.94 0.15
C ILE A 141 -24.58 0.94 -0.99
N MET A 142 -24.33 -0.35 -0.74
CA MET A 142 -24.54 -1.38 -1.76
C MET A 142 -26.02 -1.62 -2.05
N SER A 143 -26.93 -1.40 -1.10
CA SER A 143 -28.40 -1.45 -1.33
C SER A 143 -28.96 -0.20 -1.98
N ALA A 144 -28.25 0.93 -1.92
CA ALA A 144 -28.68 2.17 -2.58
C ALA A 144 -28.68 2.06 -4.11
N SER A 145 -29.44 2.98 -4.74
CA SER A 145 -29.48 3.13 -6.20
C SER A 145 -28.07 3.32 -6.77
N SER A 146 -27.82 2.79 -7.97
CA SER A 146 -26.49 2.85 -8.59
C SER A 146 -25.98 4.29 -8.79
N LYS A 147 -26.88 5.25 -8.97
CA LYS A 147 -26.56 6.68 -9.15
C LYS A 147 -26.08 7.33 -7.85
N ASP A 148 -26.56 6.85 -6.70
CA ASP A 148 -26.30 7.48 -5.39
C ASP A 148 -25.09 6.87 -4.66
N ARG A 149 -24.65 5.67 -5.04
CA ARG A 149 -23.59 4.94 -4.30
C ARG A 149 -22.30 5.76 -4.14
N CYS A 150 -21.88 6.44 -5.20
CA CYS A 150 -20.65 7.25 -5.14
C CYS A 150 -20.82 8.50 -4.28
N THR A 151 -21.99 9.12 -4.32
CA THR A 151 -22.35 10.24 -3.46
C THR A 151 -22.31 9.81 -2.00
N PHE A 152 -23.01 8.74 -1.65
CA PHE A 152 -23.01 8.21 -0.27
C PHE A 152 -21.62 7.78 0.19
N LEU A 153 -20.85 7.10 -0.65
CA LEU A 153 -19.47 6.73 -0.33
C LEU A 153 -18.60 7.96 -0.02
N LYS A 154 -18.71 9.01 -0.83
CA LYS A 154 -17.92 10.23 -0.64
C LYS A 154 -18.30 10.96 0.64
N TYR A 155 -19.59 11.17 0.88
CA TYR A 155 -20.08 11.88 2.07
C TYR A 155 -19.86 11.09 3.36
N ALA A 156 -20.28 9.81 3.41
CA ALA A 156 -20.26 9.02 4.64
C ALA A 156 -18.85 8.69 5.17
N PHE A 157 -17.82 8.81 4.32
CA PHE A 157 -16.42 8.52 4.65
C PHE A 157 -15.48 9.71 4.37
N GLY A 158 -16.03 10.87 4.02
CA GLY A 158 -15.28 12.11 3.83
C GLY A 158 -14.22 12.05 2.74
N PHE A 159 -14.51 11.54 1.55
CA PHE A 159 -13.54 11.54 0.45
C PHE A 159 -13.36 12.94 -0.11
N ASN A 160 -12.17 13.51 0.06
CA ASN A 160 -11.85 14.85 -0.42
C ASN A 160 -11.81 14.92 -1.95
N GLU A 161 -12.53 15.86 -2.55
CA GLU A 161 -12.63 15.98 -4.01
C GLU A 161 -11.69 17.02 -4.63
N ARG A 162 -10.96 17.80 -3.82
CA ARG A 162 -10.08 18.89 -4.31
C ARG A 162 -8.72 18.90 -3.59
N PRO A 163 -7.59 19.17 -4.28
CA PRO A 163 -6.32 19.41 -3.59
C PRO A 163 -6.48 20.58 -2.61
N LEU A 164 -5.97 20.46 -1.38
CA LEU A 164 -6.13 21.49 -0.34
C LEU A 164 -5.12 22.63 -0.48
N SER A 165 -4.04 22.40 -1.23
CA SER A 165 -3.04 23.41 -1.56
C SER A 165 -2.35 23.09 -2.90
N LYS A 166 -1.75 24.12 -3.50
CA LYS A 166 -0.89 23.98 -4.70
C LYS A 166 0.34 23.11 -4.43
N GLU A 167 0.88 23.17 -3.20
CA GLU A 167 2.01 22.35 -2.79
C GLU A 167 1.66 20.86 -2.85
N GLU A 168 0.48 20.48 -2.37
CA GLU A 168 -0.01 19.10 -2.44
C GLU A 168 -0.38 18.67 -3.86
N GLU A 169 -1.00 19.55 -4.66
CA GLU A 169 -1.34 19.27 -6.06
C GLU A 169 -0.08 18.91 -6.88
N GLN A 170 1.03 19.60 -6.62
CA GLN A 170 2.29 19.45 -7.36
C GLN A 170 3.19 18.32 -6.85
N PHE A 171 2.83 17.67 -5.74
CA PHE A 171 3.59 16.56 -5.16
C PHE A 171 2.68 15.33 -4.91
N PRO A 172 2.18 14.67 -5.97
CA PRO A 172 1.29 13.52 -5.80
C PRO A 172 1.98 12.35 -5.09
N LEU A 173 1.22 11.63 -4.27
CA LEU A 173 1.64 10.44 -3.56
C LEU A 173 1.03 9.18 -4.16
N ALA A 174 1.69 8.04 -3.98
CA ALA A 174 1.23 6.73 -4.39
C ALA A 174 1.07 5.80 -3.20
N TYR A 175 -0.02 5.02 -3.19
CA TYR A 175 -0.29 4.05 -2.13
C TYR A 175 -0.61 2.68 -2.72
N ALA A 176 -0.02 1.62 -2.16
CA ALA A 176 -0.53 0.26 -2.32
C ALA A 176 -1.16 -0.20 -1.01
N ALA A 177 -2.40 -0.69 -1.07
CA ALA A 177 -3.11 -1.26 0.05
C ALA A 177 -3.40 -2.75 -0.23
N LEU A 178 -2.98 -3.63 0.67
CA LEU A 178 -3.42 -5.03 0.67
C LEU A 178 -4.55 -5.19 1.71
N VAL A 179 -5.74 -5.56 1.25
CA VAL A 179 -6.96 -5.56 2.07
C VAL A 179 -7.72 -6.88 1.95
N TYR A 180 -8.39 -7.29 3.03
CA TYR A 180 -9.10 -8.58 3.03
C TYR A 180 -10.44 -8.63 3.78
N LYS A 181 -10.78 -7.67 4.65
CA LYS A 181 -12.08 -7.64 5.35
C LYS A 181 -12.48 -6.25 5.83
N TRP A 182 -13.72 -6.14 6.31
CA TRP A 182 -14.34 -4.96 6.92
C TRP A 182 -14.37 -3.74 5.99
N ALA A 183 -15.32 -3.72 5.06
CA ALA A 183 -15.42 -2.69 4.02
C ALA A 183 -15.47 -1.26 4.60
N ASP A 184 -16.25 -1.02 5.66
CA ASP A 184 -16.31 0.27 6.35
C ASP A 184 -14.92 0.74 6.82
N GLN A 185 -14.12 -0.15 7.42
CA GLN A 185 -12.75 0.15 7.86
C GLN A 185 -11.87 0.56 6.67
N VAL A 186 -11.94 -0.16 5.55
CA VAL A 186 -11.18 0.19 4.35
C VAL A 186 -11.61 1.56 3.82
N PHE A 187 -12.92 1.84 3.79
CA PHE A 187 -13.44 3.12 3.32
C PHE A 187 -12.99 4.29 4.19
N TYR A 188 -13.01 4.16 5.53
CA TYR A 188 -12.46 5.19 6.41
C TYR A 188 -10.95 5.35 6.24
N MET A 189 -10.20 4.24 6.18
CA MET A 189 -8.74 4.30 5.98
C MET A 189 -8.40 5.01 4.67
N ILE A 190 -8.96 4.56 3.55
CA ILE A 190 -8.69 5.17 2.25
C ILE A 190 -9.20 6.62 2.24
N GLY A 191 -10.40 6.89 2.76
CA GLY A 191 -10.97 8.25 2.85
C GLY A 191 -10.11 9.21 3.66
N SER A 192 -9.37 8.73 4.67
CA SER A 192 -8.43 9.52 5.47
C SER A 192 -7.11 9.84 4.76
N LEU A 193 -6.75 9.04 3.75
CA LEU A 193 -5.54 9.21 2.92
C LEU A 193 -5.85 9.83 1.55
N TYR A 194 -7.13 9.89 1.17
CA TYR A 194 -7.57 10.21 -0.18
C TYR A 194 -7.41 11.69 -0.52
N HIS A 195 -6.68 11.95 -1.60
CA HIS A 195 -6.66 13.24 -2.28
C HIS A 195 -6.71 13.01 -3.79
N PRO A 196 -7.38 13.90 -4.56
CA PRO A 196 -7.67 13.66 -5.97
C PRO A 196 -6.42 13.65 -6.88
N GLN A 197 -5.33 14.31 -6.47
CA GLN A 197 -4.08 14.32 -7.22
C GLN A 197 -3.24 13.06 -7.02
N ASN A 198 -3.43 12.33 -5.91
CA ASN A 198 -2.67 11.12 -5.57
C ASN A 198 -3.16 9.91 -6.39
N VAL A 199 -2.46 8.78 -6.28
CA VAL A 199 -2.84 7.51 -6.94
C VAL A 199 -2.83 6.33 -5.97
N TYR A 200 -3.82 5.45 -6.09
CA TYR A 200 -4.04 4.37 -5.14
C TYR A 200 -4.20 3.04 -5.88
N CYS A 201 -3.54 2.01 -5.38
CA CYS A 201 -3.77 0.63 -5.78
C CYS A 201 -4.27 -0.18 -4.59
N ILE A 202 -5.38 -0.87 -4.75
CA ILE A 202 -5.99 -1.72 -3.72
C ILE A 202 -5.98 -3.15 -4.24
N ALA A 203 -5.08 -3.96 -3.68
CA ALA A 203 -5.04 -5.40 -3.86
C ALA A 203 -6.02 -6.04 -2.87
N VAL A 204 -7.04 -6.70 -3.40
CA VAL A 204 -8.09 -7.38 -2.63
C VAL A 204 -7.78 -8.87 -2.61
N ASP A 205 -7.59 -9.42 -1.43
CA ASP A 205 -7.29 -10.84 -1.24
C ASP A 205 -8.32 -11.74 -1.95
N GLY A 206 -7.83 -12.69 -2.73
CA GLY A 206 -8.65 -13.68 -3.43
C GLY A 206 -9.54 -14.50 -2.50
N LYS A 207 -9.19 -14.63 -1.21
CA LYS A 207 -10.00 -15.34 -0.21
C LYS A 207 -11.16 -14.53 0.37
N SER A 208 -11.21 -13.23 0.14
CA SER A 208 -12.29 -12.39 0.68
C SER A 208 -13.63 -12.77 0.09
N ASP A 209 -14.69 -12.55 0.87
CA ASP A 209 -16.05 -12.83 0.44
C ASP A 209 -16.50 -11.92 -0.73
N ARG A 210 -17.58 -12.34 -1.40
CA ARG A 210 -18.11 -11.65 -2.57
C ARG A 210 -18.58 -10.22 -2.24
N SER A 211 -19.20 -10.02 -1.08
CA SER A 211 -19.74 -8.71 -0.67
C SER A 211 -18.62 -7.70 -0.42
N PHE A 212 -17.51 -8.15 0.19
CA PHE A 212 -16.33 -7.33 0.39
C PHE A 212 -15.69 -6.96 -0.95
N LYS A 213 -15.47 -7.93 -1.85
CA LYS A 213 -14.93 -7.66 -3.19
C LYS A 213 -15.78 -6.66 -3.98
N GLN A 214 -17.11 -6.77 -3.92
CA GLN A 214 -18.02 -5.81 -4.55
C GLN A 214 -17.92 -4.42 -3.94
N SER A 215 -17.83 -4.34 -2.61
CA SER A 215 -17.62 -3.07 -1.90
C SER A 215 -16.29 -2.42 -2.32
N MET A 216 -15.20 -3.19 -2.42
CA MET A 216 -13.91 -2.65 -2.86
C MET A 216 -13.98 -2.15 -4.31
N LYS A 217 -14.66 -2.87 -5.21
CA LYS A 217 -14.84 -2.45 -6.60
C LYS A 217 -15.51 -1.07 -6.72
N LEU A 218 -16.41 -0.72 -5.79
CA LEU A 218 -17.06 0.58 -5.77
C LEU A 218 -16.04 1.74 -5.73
N LEU A 219 -14.90 1.59 -5.04
CA LEU A 219 -13.85 2.60 -5.00
C LEU A 219 -13.32 2.93 -6.41
N SER A 220 -13.01 1.91 -7.22
CA SER A 220 -12.57 2.12 -8.61
C SER A 220 -13.67 2.62 -9.55
N THR A 221 -14.95 2.40 -9.20
CA THR A 221 -16.09 2.96 -9.94
C THR A 221 -16.24 4.46 -9.66
N CYS A 222 -16.04 4.87 -8.41
CA CYS A 222 -16.30 6.24 -7.95
C CYS A 222 -15.11 7.19 -8.10
N PHE A 223 -13.88 6.65 -8.18
CA PHE A 223 -12.66 7.44 -8.21
C PHE A 223 -11.74 7.00 -9.35
N THR A 224 -11.36 7.93 -10.22
CA THR A 224 -10.52 7.64 -11.40
C THR A 224 -9.06 7.34 -11.05
N ASN A 225 -8.62 7.74 -9.86
CA ASN A 225 -7.27 7.56 -9.36
C ASN A 225 -7.15 6.42 -8.33
N ILE A 226 -8.21 5.64 -8.12
CA ILE A 226 -8.18 4.40 -7.34
C ILE A 226 -8.33 3.20 -8.26
N HIS A 227 -7.36 2.31 -8.22
CA HIS A 227 -7.35 1.07 -8.97
C HIS A 227 -7.55 -0.10 -8.00
N VAL A 228 -8.51 -0.97 -8.30
CA VAL A 228 -8.81 -2.14 -7.48
C VAL A 228 -8.53 -3.38 -8.31
N MET A 229 -7.76 -4.31 -7.74
CA MET A 229 -7.49 -5.61 -8.34
C MET A 229 -7.77 -6.71 -7.33
N VAL A 230 -8.38 -7.80 -7.76
CA VAL A 230 -8.47 -9.02 -6.95
C VAL A 230 -7.23 -9.84 -7.26
N VAL A 231 -6.46 -10.16 -6.22
CA VAL A 231 -5.21 -10.94 -6.32
C VAL A 231 -5.48 -12.41 -5.97
N GLU A 232 -4.47 -13.24 -6.13
CA GLU A 232 -4.51 -14.63 -5.64
C GLU A 232 -4.74 -14.68 -4.13
N ARG A 233 -5.09 -15.88 -3.63
CA ARG A 233 -5.28 -16.11 -2.21
C ARG A 233 -4.03 -15.72 -1.42
N VAL A 234 -4.18 -14.83 -0.45
CA VAL A 234 -3.06 -14.40 0.39
C VAL A 234 -2.96 -15.25 1.65
N ASN A 235 -1.79 -15.88 1.80
CA ASN A 235 -1.42 -16.62 3.00
C ASN A 235 -0.49 -15.78 3.86
N TYR A 236 -0.74 -15.74 5.18
CA TYR A 236 0.08 -15.00 6.12
C TYR A 236 1.54 -15.46 6.05
N CYS A 237 2.49 -14.52 6.02
CA CYS A 237 3.91 -14.79 5.82
C CYS A 237 4.27 -15.58 4.55
N GLY A 238 3.34 -15.74 3.60
CA GLY A 238 3.60 -16.38 2.30
C GLY A 238 4.00 -15.37 1.23
N PHE A 239 4.63 -15.86 0.15
CA PHE A 239 5.02 -15.05 -1.02
C PHE A 239 3.88 -14.25 -1.64
N SER A 240 2.65 -14.75 -1.53
CA SER A 240 1.43 -14.06 -1.97
C SER A 240 1.26 -12.65 -1.41
N VAL A 241 1.76 -12.35 -0.20
CA VAL A 241 1.68 -11.00 0.41
C VAL A 241 2.46 -10.01 -0.43
N ILE A 242 3.77 -10.25 -0.58
CA ILE A 242 4.65 -9.34 -1.32
C ILE A 242 4.35 -9.35 -2.82
N ASN A 243 3.92 -10.48 -3.38
CA ASN A 243 3.53 -10.54 -4.78
C ASN A 243 2.31 -9.66 -5.08
N SER A 244 1.32 -9.62 -4.19
CA SER A 244 0.14 -8.75 -4.32
C SER A 244 0.52 -7.26 -4.33
N VAL A 245 1.44 -6.88 -3.44
CA VAL A 245 1.95 -5.50 -3.35
C VAL A 245 2.83 -5.16 -4.56
N MET A 246 3.64 -6.11 -5.04
CA MET A 246 4.45 -5.96 -6.26
C MET A 246 3.57 -5.76 -7.50
N GLN A 247 2.42 -6.44 -7.61
CA GLN A 247 1.45 -6.18 -8.67
C GLN A 247 0.90 -4.75 -8.61
N CYS A 248 0.61 -4.26 -7.41
CA CYS A 248 0.24 -2.85 -7.23
C CYS A 248 1.37 -1.89 -7.62
N LEU A 249 2.61 -2.15 -7.19
CA LEU A 249 3.76 -1.32 -7.52
C LEU A 249 3.99 -1.25 -9.04
N ARG A 250 3.87 -2.37 -9.75
CA ARG A 250 3.93 -2.45 -11.22
C ARG A 250 2.85 -1.62 -11.92
N MET A 251 1.65 -1.53 -11.34
CA MET A 251 0.58 -0.70 -11.89
C MET A 251 0.86 0.78 -11.63
N LEU A 252 1.28 1.11 -10.40
CA LEU A 252 1.58 2.48 -9.99
C LEU A 252 2.73 3.09 -10.80
N THR A 253 3.80 2.35 -11.08
CA THR A 253 4.93 2.84 -11.91
C THR A 253 4.52 3.16 -13.35
N LYS A 254 3.47 2.51 -13.86
CA LYS A 254 2.88 2.78 -15.19
C LYS A 254 1.84 3.89 -15.19
N SER A 255 1.52 4.46 -14.02
CA SER A 255 0.54 5.55 -13.92
C SER A 255 1.04 6.81 -14.62
N ALA A 256 0.11 7.51 -15.29
CA ALA A 256 0.36 8.83 -15.85
C ALA A 256 0.52 9.91 -14.77
N ILE A 257 0.00 9.67 -13.56
CA ILE A 257 0.14 10.61 -12.45
C ILE A 257 1.64 10.64 -12.07
N PRO A 258 2.29 11.82 -12.07
CA PRO A 258 3.72 11.96 -11.77
C PRO A 258 3.96 11.94 -10.25
N TRP A 259 3.54 10.85 -9.61
CA TRP A 259 3.70 10.68 -8.17
C TRP A 259 5.16 10.62 -7.77
N ARG A 260 5.44 11.06 -6.55
CA ARG A 260 6.80 11.33 -6.04
C ARG A 260 7.28 10.28 -5.05
N TYR A 261 6.39 9.85 -4.17
CA TYR A 261 6.67 8.87 -3.12
C TYR A 261 5.58 7.80 -3.02
N PHE A 262 6.01 6.58 -2.73
CA PHE A 262 5.19 5.40 -2.54
C PHE A 262 5.10 5.02 -1.07
N GLN A 263 3.94 4.55 -0.61
CA GLN A 263 3.74 3.92 0.70
C GLN A 263 2.97 2.61 0.58
N TYR A 264 3.38 1.60 1.35
CA TYR A 264 2.65 0.34 1.50
C TYR A 264 1.84 0.31 2.81
N ILE A 265 0.53 0.18 2.68
CA ILE A 265 -0.44 0.17 3.77
C ILE A 265 -1.31 -1.11 3.78
N SER A 266 -2.03 -1.33 4.86
CA SER A 266 -2.99 -2.42 5.09
C SER A 266 -4.29 -1.85 5.65
N ASN A 267 -5.41 -2.57 5.53
CA ASN A 267 -6.73 -2.07 5.97
C ASN A 267 -6.89 -1.77 7.47
N PHE A 268 -5.84 -1.91 8.29
CA PHE A 268 -5.83 -1.59 9.71
C PHE A 268 -4.88 -0.46 10.07
N ASP A 269 -4.31 0.21 9.07
CA ASP A 269 -3.49 1.40 9.26
C ASP A 269 -4.37 2.64 9.36
N LEU A 270 -3.89 3.66 10.07
CA LEU A 270 -4.48 5.00 10.08
C LEU A 270 -3.34 6.04 10.00
N PRO A 271 -3.47 7.10 9.19
CA PRO A 271 -2.47 8.16 9.13
C PRO A 271 -2.31 8.88 10.47
N LEU A 272 -1.06 9.18 10.81
CA LEU A 272 -0.66 10.08 11.89
C LEU A 272 -0.28 11.46 11.36
N LYS A 273 -0.18 11.60 10.04
CA LYS A 273 0.15 12.83 9.32
C LYS A 273 -0.91 13.13 8.27
N THR A 274 -1.21 14.40 8.05
CA THR A 274 -2.03 14.86 6.94
C THR A 274 -1.29 14.67 5.62
N ASN A 275 -2.00 14.72 4.49
CA ASN A 275 -1.36 14.68 3.18
C ASN A 275 -0.34 15.83 3.00
N HIS A 276 -0.66 17.04 3.46
CA HIS A 276 0.26 18.18 3.38
C HIS A 276 1.52 17.99 4.23
N GLU A 277 1.38 17.46 5.45
CA GLU A 277 2.52 17.10 6.30
C GLU A 277 3.38 16.00 5.64
N MET A 278 2.76 14.96 5.08
CA MET A 278 3.46 13.90 4.34
C MET A 278 4.22 14.47 3.13
N VAL A 279 3.62 15.37 2.36
CA VAL A 279 4.29 16.05 1.23
C VAL A 279 5.55 16.78 1.70
N ARG A 280 5.48 17.53 2.81
CA ARG A 280 6.65 18.21 3.37
C ARG A 280 7.71 17.23 3.87
N ILE A 281 7.32 16.20 4.62
CA ILE A 281 8.23 15.14 5.06
C ILE A 281 8.96 14.54 3.85
N PHE A 282 8.26 14.20 2.78
CA PHE A 282 8.86 13.58 1.60
C PHE A 282 9.76 14.52 0.80
N LYS A 283 9.45 15.81 0.73
CA LYS A 283 10.39 16.81 0.21
C LYS A 283 11.69 16.83 1.02
N ARG A 284 11.60 16.69 2.35
CA ARG A 284 12.77 16.61 3.24
C ARG A 284 13.52 15.27 3.14
N LEU A 285 12.81 14.18 2.83
CA LEU A 285 13.43 12.90 2.55
C LEU A 285 14.26 12.93 1.25
N ASN A 286 13.93 13.82 0.31
CA ASN A 286 14.74 14.14 -0.87
C ASN A 286 15.23 12.91 -1.66
N GLY A 287 14.31 11.99 -1.97
CA GLY A 287 14.61 10.73 -2.67
C GLY A 287 14.99 9.56 -1.77
N SER A 288 15.31 9.78 -0.49
CA SER A 288 15.83 8.72 0.39
C SER A 288 14.85 7.57 0.56
N PHE A 289 15.37 6.34 0.46
CA PHE A 289 14.63 5.13 0.75
C PHE A 289 14.49 4.95 2.27
N ASN A 290 13.26 4.86 2.77
CA ASN A 290 12.98 4.64 4.19
C ASN A 290 12.43 3.24 4.42
N SER A 291 13.25 2.37 5.03
CA SER A 291 12.89 1.01 5.41
C SER A 291 13.60 0.63 6.70
N GLU A 292 13.00 -0.29 7.46
CA GLU A 292 13.65 -0.83 8.66
C GLU A 292 14.83 -1.73 8.25
N ILE A 293 15.92 -1.68 9.03
CA ILE A 293 17.14 -2.44 8.72
C ILE A 293 17.46 -3.33 9.93
N LYS A 294 17.37 -4.64 9.71
CA LYS A 294 17.69 -5.67 10.71
C LYS A 294 18.45 -6.83 10.07
N GLU A 295 19.12 -7.60 10.91
CA GLU A 295 19.73 -8.86 10.49
C GLU A 295 18.66 -9.82 9.98
N TYR A 296 18.92 -10.42 8.81
CA TYR A 296 18.03 -11.43 8.27
C TYR A 296 18.14 -12.72 9.07
N GLN A 297 16.99 -13.29 9.36
CA GLN A 297 16.89 -14.48 10.19
C GLN A 297 17.06 -15.71 9.30
N ARG A 298 18.25 -16.34 9.34
CA ARG A 298 18.63 -17.44 8.41
C ARG A 298 17.60 -18.58 8.34
N HIS A 299 16.90 -18.87 9.44
CA HIS A 299 15.85 -19.89 9.45
C HIS A 299 14.70 -19.61 8.46
N ARG A 300 14.46 -18.33 8.09
CA ARG A 300 13.43 -17.93 7.11
C ARG A 300 13.73 -18.37 5.68
N LEU A 301 14.95 -18.81 5.36
CA LEU A 301 15.25 -19.42 4.06
C LEU A 301 14.54 -20.76 3.84
N GLN A 302 14.04 -21.40 4.90
CA GLN A 302 13.35 -22.69 4.79
C GLN A 302 14.20 -23.72 4.03
N GLY A 303 13.64 -24.38 3.01
CA GLY A 303 14.36 -25.33 2.15
C GLY A 303 15.51 -24.73 1.34
N LYS A 304 15.63 -23.40 1.27
CA LYS A 304 16.64 -22.69 0.48
C LYS A 304 17.95 -22.42 1.23
N ARG A 305 18.17 -23.02 2.40
CA ARG A 305 19.38 -22.73 3.23
C ARG A 305 20.70 -23.06 2.55
N SER A 306 20.69 -24.03 1.63
CA SER A 306 21.86 -24.49 0.87
C SER A 306 21.94 -23.85 -0.52
N GLU A 307 20.92 -23.10 -0.95
CA GLU A 307 20.95 -22.39 -2.23
C GLU A 307 21.82 -21.14 -2.13
N SER A 308 22.53 -20.81 -3.22
CA SER A 308 23.22 -19.53 -3.33
C SER A 308 22.21 -18.40 -3.52
N ILE A 309 22.39 -17.30 -2.77
CA ILE A 309 21.57 -16.11 -2.95
C ILE A 309 21.99 -15.44 -4.28
N PRO A 310 21.04 -15.11 -5.18
CA PRO A 310 21.36 -14.54 -6.47
C PRO A 310 22.27 -13.31 -6.39
N TYR A 311 23.26 -13.25 -7.27
CA TYR A 311 24.28 -12.19 -7.35
C TYR A 311 25.11 -11.99 -6.06
N GLY A 312 25.10 -12.95 -5.14
CA GLY A 312 25.86 -12.87 -3.89
C GLY A 312 25.36 -11.82 -2.90
N VAL A 313 24.14 -11.28 -3.09
CA VAL A 313 23.62 -10.22 -2.22
C VAL A 313 23.34 -10.71 -0.81
N LYS A 314 23.42 -9.81 0.16
CA LYS A 314 23.02 -10.11 1.54
C LYS A 314 21.51 -9.91 1.72
N LEU A 315 20.86 -10.90 2.34
CA LEU A 315 19.48 -10.70 2.79
C LEU A 315 19.44 -9.85 4.06
N TYR A 316 18.44 -8.97 4.14
CA TYR A 316 18.15 -8.15 5.32
C TYR A 316 16.71 -8.36 5.75
N LYS A 317 16.45 -8.24 7.05
CA LYS A 317 15.09 -8.11 7.54
C LYS A 317 14.67 -6.64 7.45
N SER A 318 13.45 -6.43 6.98
CA SER A 318 12.76 -5.15 6.86
C SER A 318 11.41 -5.22 7.56
N SER A 319 10.76 -4.07 7.69
CA SER A 319 9.35 -3.99 8.04
C SER A 319 8.51 -4.22 6.78
N LEU A 320 7.26 -4.63 6.97
CA LEU A 320 6.31 -4.81 5.87
C LEU A 320 6.14 -3.50 5.08
N SER A 321 6.04 -2.35 5.75
CA SER A 321 5.96 -1.03 5.12
C SER A 321 7.34 -0.45 4.82
N ALA A 322 7.46 0.19 3.67
CA ALA A 322 8.58 1.02 3.29
C ALA A 322 8.06 2.23 2.50
N THR A 323 8.85 3.30 2.50
CA THR A 323 8.54 4.53 1.78
C THR A 323 9.72 4.96 0.92
N PHE A 324 9.48 5.15 -0.38
CA PHE A 324 10.54 5.42 -1.34
C PHE A 324 10.02 6.18 -2.56
N ASN A 325 10.94 6.80 -3.31
CA ASN A 325 10.57 7.61 -4.45
C ASN A 325 10.21 6.76 -5.69
N ARG A 326 9.65 7.40 -6.71
CA ARG A 326 9.26 6.73 -7.97
C ARG A 326 10.43 6.07 -8.69
N GLN A 327 11.61 6.67 -8.69
CA GLN A 327 12.78 6.12 -9.35
C GLN A 327 13.21 4.78 -8.73
N SER A 328 13.22 4.67 -7.39
CA SER A 328 13.49 3.40 -6.71
C SER A 328 12.39 2.37 -6.99
N ALA A 329 11.12 2.79 -7.08
CA ALA A 329 10.03 1.89 -7.44
C ALA A 329 10.18 1.31 -8.86
N GLU A 330 10.55 2.15 -9.83
CA GLU A 330 10.81 1.75 -11.20
C GLU A 330 11.99 0.78 -11.29
N PHE A 331 13.05 1.01 -10.52
CA PHE A 331 14.16 0.07 -10.41
C PHE A 331 13.69 -1.28 -9.84
N ILE A 332 12.99 -1.28 -8.71
CA ILE A 332 12.47 -2.51 -8.07
C ILE A 332 11.64 -3.32 -9.07
N VAL A 333 10.80 -2.65 -9.86
CA VAL A 333 9.87 -3.28 -10.80
C VAL A 333 10.55 -3.79 -12.08
N ASN A 334 11.50 -3.04 -12.65
CA ASN A 334 12.00 -3.28 -14.00
C ASN A 334 13.42 -3.87 -14.04
N ASN A 335 14.23 -3.69 -13.00
CA ASN A 335 15.61 -4.19 -12.99
C ASN A 335 15.64 -5.72 -12.87
N GLU A 336 16.44 -6.37 -13.72
CA GLU A 336 16.55 -7.83 -13.76
C GLU A 336 17.04 -8.42 -12.43
N LYS A 337 18.08 -7.82 -11.82
CA LYS A 337 18.62 -8.29 -10.54
C LYS A 337 17.57 -8.21 -9.43
N ALA A 338 16.86 -7.08 -9.35
CA ALA A 338 15.77 -6.89 -8.39
C ALA A 338 14.64 -7.92 -8.58
N GLN A 339 14.24 -8.19 -9.82
CA GLN A 339 13.20 -9.17 -10.13
C GLN A 339 13.66 -10.62 -9.86
N THR A 340 14.93 -10.94 -10.09
CA THR A 340 15.50 -12.25 -9.76
C THR A 340 15.54 -12.46 -8.24
N ILE A 341 15.94 -11.46 -7.45
CA ILE A 341 15.87 -11.51 -5.98
C ILE A 341 14.42 -11.66 -5.51
N PHE A 342 13.50 -10.88 -6.07
CA PHE A 342 12.06 -11.00 -5.77
C PHE A 342 11.56 -12.44 -6.01
N ARG A 343 11.90 -13.06 -7.13
CA ARG A 343 11.54 -14.47 -7.42
C ARG A 343 12.19 -15.45 -6.45
N PHE A 344 13.46 -15.25 -6.10
CA PHE A 344 14.18 -16.10 -5.15
C PHE A 344 13.49 -16.16 -3.77
N LEU A 345 12.87 -15.05 -3.34
CA LEU A 345 12.14 -15.01 -2.07
C LEU A 345 10.89 -15.91 -2.04
N ASN A 346 10.42 -16.41 -3.19
CA ASN A 346 9.36 -17.42 -3.21
C ASN A 346 9.86 -18.72 -2.58
N GLY A 347 9.12 -19.23 -1.60
CA GLY A 347 9.53 -20.37 -0.77
C GLY A 347 10.30 -19.98 0.52
N THR A 348 10.57 -18.69 0.74
CA THR A 348 11.04 -18.19 2.05
C THR A 348 9.88 -17.78 2.95
N ASN A 349 10.13 -17.65 4.26
CA ASN A 349 9.11 -17.27 5.25
C ASN A 349 9.07 -15.75 5.48
N CYS A 350 7.87 -15.17 5.45
CA CYS A 350 7.58 -13.73 5.53
C CYS A 350 8.45 -12.89 4.55
N PRO A 351 8.44 -13.17 3.24
CA PRO A 351 9.29 -12.49 2.25
C PRO A 351 8.97 -10.99 2.07
N ASP A 352 7.78 -10.56 2.46
CA ASP A 352 7.39 -9.15 2.54
C ASP A 352 8.21 -8.37 3.56
N GLU A 353 8.79 -9.05 4.55
CA GLU A 353 9.73 -8.48 5.53
C GLU A 353 11.20 -8.67 5.13
N SER A 354 11.53 -8.94 3.87
CA SER A 354 12.93 -9.00 3.42
C SER A 354 13.20 -8.27 2.12
N LEU A 355 12.20 -8.15 1.24
CA LEU A 355 12.39 -7.59 -0.10
C LEU A 355 12.97 -6.16 -0.09
N TRP A 356 12.36 -5.24 0.64
CA TRP A 356 12.62 -3.80 0.48
C TRP A 356 14.05 -3.43 0.83
N THR A 357 14.50 -3.82 2.04
CA THR A 357 15.86 -3.53 2.49
C THR A 357 16.89 -4.39 1.75
N THR A 358 16.55 -5.59 1.30
CA THR A 358 17.49 -6.35 0.45
C THR A 358 17.74 -5.66 -0.89
N ILE A 359 16.72 -5.17 -1.58
CA ILE A 359 16.97 -4.48 -2.86
C ILE A 359 17.66 -3.13 -2.62
N ALA A 360 17.20 -2.37 -1.62
CA ALA A 360 17.71 -1.03 -1.37
C ALA A 360 19.10 -1.00 -0.69
N GLY A 361 19.42 -2.06 0.05
CA GLY A 361 20.52 -2.11 1.01
C GLY A 361 21.82 -2.74 0.50
N ASN A 362 21.82 -3.26 -0.73
CA ASN A 362 22.96 -3.91 -1.36
C ASN A 362 23.49 -3.00 -2.50
N PRO A 363 24.58 -2.25 -2.27
CA PRO A 363 25.12 -1.29 -3.25
C PRO A 363 25.47 -1.91 -4.60
N GLU A 364 25.86 -3.19 -4.64
CA GLU A 364 26.20 -3.96 -5.85
C GLU A 364 25.01 -4.15 -6.81
N LEU A 365 23.78 -3.90 -6.35
CA LEU A 365 22.60 -3.86 -7.19
C LEU A 365 22.50 -2.56 -8.00
N GLY A 366 23.15 -1.47 -7.55
CA GLY A 366 23.12 -0.18 -8.25
C GLY A 366 21.74 0.50 -8.22
N MET A 367 20.93 0.25 -7.19
CA MET A 367 19.61 0.88 -7.08
C MET A 367 19.74 2.40 -6.83
N PRO A 368 19.06 3.25 -7.62
CA PRO A 368 18.98 4.68 -7.32
C PRO A 368 18.39 4.93 -5.93
N ASN A 369 19.03 5.81 -5.17
CA ASN A 369 18.67 6.15 -3.78
C ASN A 369 18.77 4.95 -2.81
N GLY A 370 19.49 3.90 -3.19
CA GLY A 370 19.89 2.82 -2.29
C GLY A 370 20.93 3.28 -1.27
N PHE A 371 21.25 2.39 -0.34
CA PHE A 371 22.18 2.64 0.75
C PHE A 371 22.96 1.36 1.08
N ASP A 372 24.06 1.48 1.84
CA ASP A 372 24.79 0.33 2.35
C ASP A 372 24.17 -0.13 3.68
N ALA A 373 23.30 -1.15 3.61
CA ALA A 373 22.63 -1.70 4.78
C ALA A 373 23.61 -2.43 5.72
N GLN A 374 24.72 -2.99 5.23
CA GLN A 374 25.71 -3.65 6.08
C GLN A 374 26.41 -2.63 6.98
N ARG A 375 26.86 -1.52 6.39
CA ARG A 375 27.49 -0.41 7.12
C ARG A 375 26.52 0.22 8.10
N TRP A 376 25.28 0.48 7.67
CA TRP A 376 24.26 1.05 8.54
C TRP A 376 23.92 0.13 9.73
N LEU A 377 23.75 -1.18 9.48
CA LEU A 377 23.46 -2.16 10.52
C LEU A 377 24.60 -2.28 11.55
N ARG A 378 25.86 -2.21 11.11
CA ARG A 378 27.02 -2.16 12.03
C ARG A 378 26.94 -0.96 12.97
N VAL A 379 26.59 0.22 12.45
CA VAL A 379 26.43 1.45 13.25
C VAL A 379 25.26 1.33 14.23
N LEU A 380 24.12 0.80 13.78
CA LEU A 380 22.94 0.59 14.64
C LEU A 380 23.25 -0.41 15.77
N ASN A 381 23.95 -1.51 15.48
CA ASN A 381 24.33 -2.50 16.47
C ASN A 381 25.31 -1.95 17.51
N ARG A 382 26.28 -1.12 17.09
CA ARG A 382 27.23 -0.45 18.01
C ARG A 382 26.55 0.56 18.93
N ASN A 383 25.57 1.29 18.40
CA ASN A 383 24.88 2.36 19.12
C ASN A 383 23.57 1.90 19.79
N ARG A 384 23.34 0.58 19.89
CA ARG A 384 22.11 0.00 20.45
C ARG A 384 21.86 0.39 21.92
N SER A 385 22.90 0.77 22.65
CA SER A 385 22.83 1.29 24.02
C SER A 385 22.67 2.81 24.12
N LYS A 386 22.85 3.57 23.02
CA LYS A 386 22.87 5.04 22.99
C LYS A 386 21.64 5.68 22.34
N THR A 387 20.65 4.90 21.90
CA THR A 387 19.40 5.45 21.35
C THR A 387 18.57 6.07 22.47
N THR A 388 18.73 7.37 22.68
CA THR A 388 17.88 8.16 23.56
C THR A 388 16.51 8.43 22.90
N ASN A 389 15.49 8.68 23.73
CA ASN A 389 14.14 9.03 23.27
C ASN A 389 14.07 10.37 22.50
N GLU A 390 15.17 11.12 22.42
CA GLU A 390 15.25 12.48 21.86
C GLU A 390 15.56 12.49 20.35
N THR A 391 15.93 11.35 19.76
CA THR A 391 16.24 11.27 18.33
C THR A 391 15.07 10.69 17.53
N LEU A 392 14.75 11.32 16.39
CA LEU A 392 13.80 10.74 15.45
C LEU A 392 14.21 9.31 15.09
N PRO A 393 13.26 8.36 15.01
CA PRO A 393 13.56 7.02 14.54
C PRO A 393 14.04 7.10 13.10
N TYR A 394 15.08 6.33 12.74
CA TYR A 394 15.58 6.30 11.37
C TYR A 394 14.54 5.75 10.38
N TYR A 395 13.58 4.97 10.87
CA TYR A 395 12.46 4.40 10.12
C TYR A 395 11.15 5.08 10.56
N ILE A 396 10.40 5.65 9.61
CA ILE A 396 9.17 6.41 9.88
C ILE A 396 7.95 5.92 9.11
N SER A 397 8.11 4.89 8.26
CA SER A 397 7.04 4.48 7.36
C SER A 397 5.81 3.94 8.08
N ARG A 398 5.97 3.34 9.26
CA ARG A 398 4.86 2.82 10.07
C ARG A 398 5.26 2.68 11.53
N PHE A 399 4.48 3.28 12.43
CA PHE A 399 4.59 3.04 13.87
C PHE A 399 3.85 1.75 14.22
N GLN A 400 4.55 0.80 14.85
CA GLN A 400 3.99 -0.47 15.26
C GLN A 400 4.67 -0.94 16.54
N VAL A 401 3.88 -1.24 17.57
CA VAL A 401 4.38 -1.81 18.83
C VAL A 401 4.19 -3.33 18.79
N TRP A 402 5.28 -4.05 19.10
CA TRP A 402 5.31 -5.51 19.21
C TRP A 402 5.48 -5.90 20.68
N ILE A 403 4.98 -7.07 21.06
CA ILE A 403 5.13 -7.58 22.44
C ILE A 403 6.61 -7.77 22.81
N ARG A 404 7.01 -7.17 23.94
CA ARG A 404 8.31 -7.21 24.61
C ARG A 404 8.09 -6.85 26.09
N SER A 405 9.03 -7.20 26.96
CA SER A 405 8.95 -6.97 28.42
C SER A 405 8.51 -5.55 28.80
N ASN A 406 8.99 -4.51 28.11
CA ASN A 406 8.71 -3.10 28.41
C ASN A 406 7.80 -2.41 27.38
N SER A 407 6.95 -3.16 26.67
CA SER A 407 6.10 -2.60 25.62
C SER A 407 4.96 -1.77 26.21
N LYS A 408 4.89 -0.49 25.85
CA LYS A 408 3.79 0.40 26.24
C LYS A 408 2.68 0.34 25.19
N CYS A 409 1.83 -0.69 25.28
CA CYS A 409 0.57 -0.80 24.53
C CYS A 409 -0.57 -0.69 25.54
N ARG A 410 -1.41 0.33 25.44
CA ARG A 410 -2.55 0.54 26.35
C ARG A 410 -3.87 0.00 25.80
N GLY A 411 -3.89 -0.45 24.54
CA GLY A 411 -4.93 -1.31 23.98
C GLY A 411 -4.69 -2.79 24.28
N LYS A 412 -4.70 -3.65 23.26
CA LYS A 412 -4.47 -5.09 23.39
C LYS A 412 -3.49 -5.64 22.37
N PHE A 413 -2.84 -6.75 22.66
CA PHE A 413 -2.03 -7.46 21.66
C PHE A 413 -2.89 -8.43 20.82
N SER A 414 -2.66 -8.45 19.51
CA SER A 414 -3.26 -9.41 18.58
C SER A 414 -2.20 -9.83 17.56
N SER A 415 -1.92 -11.13 17.47
CA SER A 415 -0.81 -11.66 16.66
C SER A 415 0.51 -10.96 16.99
N THR A 416 0.81 -10.82 18.28
CA THR A 416 2.03 -10.20 18.84
C THR A 416 2.21 -8.69 18.59
N SER A 417 1.27 -8.03 17.89
CA SER A 417 1.31 -6.58 17.64
C SER A 417 0.15 -5.86 18.34
N CYS A 418 0.42 -4.66 18.86
CA CYS A 418 -0.55 -3.81 19.54
C CYS A 418 -1.69 -3.39 18.59
N VAL A 419 -2.93 -3.65 19.02
CA VAL A 419 -4.15 -3.00 18.55
C VAL A 419 -4.36 -1.81 19.47
N TYR A 420 -4.14 -0.61 18.95
CA TYR A 420 -4.21 0.62 19.73
C TYR A 420 -5.63 0.87 20.24
N GLY A 421 -5.72 1.29 21.50
CA GLY A 421 -6.94 1.67 22.21
C GLY A 421 -7.02 3.16 22.49
N VAL A 422 -8.04 3.56 23.25
CA VAL A 422 -8.30 4.97 23.61
C VAL A 422 -7.10 5.59 24.32
N ASP A 423 -6.51 4.86 25.26
CA ASP A 423 -5.43 5.38 26.09
C ASP A 423 -4.10 5.52 25.33
N ASP A 424 -3.99 4.97 24.12
CA ASP A 424 -2.80 5.14 23.26
C ASP A 424 -2.80 6.49 22.51
N LEU A 425 -3.93 7.21 22.45
CA LEU A 425 -4.10 8.45 21.67
C LEU A 425 -3.06 9.54 21.99
N PRO A 426 -2.72 9.84 23.26
CA PRO A 426 -1.73 10.87 23.56
C PRO A 426 -0.32 10.54 23.05
N VAL A 427 0.02 9.24 22.99
CA VAL A 427 1.30 8.78 22.44
C VAL A 427 1.27 8.84 20.92
N LEU A 428 0.17 8.36 20.31
CA LEU A 428 -0.03 8.33 18.87
C LEU A 428 0.04 9.72 18.24
N GLU A 429 -0.53 10.75 18.88
CA GLU A 429 -0.52 12.11 18.36
C GLU A 429 0.90 12.67 18.19
N LYS A 430 1.82 12.31 19.08
CA LYS A 430 3.19 12.83 19.15
C LYS A 430 4.18 12.04 18.28
N ARG A 431 3.76 10.92 17.70
CA ARG A 431 4.62 10.05 16.90
C ARG A 431 5.10 10.75 15.63
N PRO A 432 6.40 10.63 15.27
CA PRO A 432 6.91 11.19 14.02
C PRO A 432 6.56 10.34 12.78
N GLU A 433 6.13 9.10 12.96
CA GLU A 433 5.79 8.22 11.85
C GLU A 433 4.61 8.71 11.00
N LEU A 434 4.52 8.19 9.78
CA LEU A 434 3.50 8.57 8.80
C LEU A 434 2.12 7.98 9.14
N ILE A 435 2.10 6.71 9.54
CA ILE A 435 0.90 5.92 9.86
C ILE A 435 1.14 5.09 11.12
N ALA A 436 0.07 4.72 11.81
CA ALA A 436 0.09 3.78 12.93
C ALA A 436 -0.58 2.45 12.55
N HIS A 437 0.02 1.34 13.01
CA HIS A 437 -0.49 -0.01 12.89
C HIS A 437 -0.56 -0.69 14.26
N LYS A 438 -1.72 -1.16 14.74
CA LYS A 438 -3.00 -1.31 14.02
C LYS A 438 -4.20 -0.86 14.84
N PHE A 439 -5.29 -0.61 14.12
CA PHE A 439 -6.61 -0.33 14.69
C PHE A 439 -7.63 -1.32 14.14
N TYR A 440 -8.55 -1.76 15.00
CA TYR A 440 -9.71 -2.53 14.59
C TYR A 440 -10.98 -1.79 15.02
N LEU A 441 -11.88 -1.49 14.10
CA LEU A 441 -13.15 -0.85 14.43
C LEU A 441 -14.07 -1.70 15.32
N ASN A 442 -13.73 -2.97 15.59
CA ASN A 442 -14.42 -3.81 16.56
C ASN A 442 -13.73 -3.85 17.95
N TYR A 443 -12.73 -3.01 18.19
CA TYR A 443 -12.08 -2.87 19.49
C TYR A 443 -11.76 -1.40 19.76
N GLN A 444 -12.43 -0.81 20.75
CA GLN A 444 -12.30 0.60 21.11
C GLN A 444 -12.27 1.56 19.90
N PRO A 445 -13.26 1.50 18.98
CA PRO A 445 -13.28 2.29 17.74
C PRO A 445 -13.20 3.81 17.95
N ALA A 446 -13.52 4.32 19.14
CA ALA A 446 -13.32 5.73 19.46
C ALA A 446 -11.85 6.16 19.28
N ALA A 447 -10.88 5.28 19.56
CA ALA A 447 -9.46 5.54 19.31
C ALA A 447 -9.18 5.81 17.82
N PHE A 448 -9.74 4.99 16.93
CA PHE A 448 -9.60 5.19 15.49
C PHE A 448 -10.26 6.51 15.05
N PHE A 449 -11.51 6.74 15.48
CA PHE A 449 -12.29 7.89 15.01
C PHE A 449 -11.81 9.23 15.58
N CYS A 450 -11.37 9.28 16.83
CA CYS A 450 -10.79 10.50 17.41
C CYS A 450 -9.46 10.85 16.75
N LEU A 451 -8.58 9.87 16.49
CA LEU A 451 -7.35 10.12 15.73
C LEU A 451 -7.64 10.54 14.29
N TYR A 452 -8.61 9.90 13.63
CA TYR A 452 -9.10 10.30 12.32
C TYR A 452 -9.59 11.76 12.31
N ALA A 453 -10.44 12.15 13.27
CA ALA A 453 -10.94 13.52 13.39
C ALA A 453 -9.79 14.52 13.64
N ARG A 454 -8.88 14.19 14.55
CA ARG A 454 -7.71 15.01 14.92
C ARG A 454 -6.80 15.28 13.72
N VAL A 455 -6.46 14.25 12.95
CA VAL A 455 -5.62 14.38 11.75
C VAL A 455 -6.33 15.22 10.70
N ARG A 456 -7.62 14.99 10.44
CA ARG A 456 -8.37 15.78 9.44
C ARG A 456 -8.51 17.25 9.84
N ALA A 457 -8.73 17.54 11.12
CA ALA A 457 -8.77 18.91 11.63
C ALA A 457 -7.41 19.62 11.46
N ARG A 458 -6.27 18.91 11.55
CA ARG A 458 -4.94 19.48 11.28
C ARG A 458 -4.72 19.83 9.80
N ALA A 459 -5.41 19.17 8.87
CA ALA A 459 -5.21 19.40 7.42
C ALA A 459 -5.63 20.79 6.94
N ILE A 460 -6.46 21.51 7.71
CA ILE A 460 -6.87 22.89 7.42
C ILE A 460 -6.11 23.93 8.25
N LYS A 461 -5.22 23.50 9.17
CA LYS A 461 -4.41 24.42 9.97
C LYS A 461 -3.27 24.99 9.14
N ASN A 462 -2.67 26.08 9.61
CA ASN A 462 -1.52 26.68 8.96
C ASN A 462 -0.33 25.72 8.96
N ILE A 463 -0.02 25.16 7.79
CA ILE A 463 1.07 24.20 7.58
C ILE A 463 2.44 24.74 8.04
N LYS A 464 2.65 26.07 8.11
CA LYS A 464 3.90 26.67 8.61
C LYS A 464 4.19 26.31 10.07
N LYS A 465 3.20 25.88 10.85
CA LYS A 465 3.37 25.40 12.23
C LYS A 465 3.93 23.98 12.34
N PHE A 466 3.93 23.22 11.24
CA PHE A 466 4.51 21.87 11.21
C PHE A 466 6.02 21.96 10.98
N ASP A 467 6.81 21.54 11.97
CA ASP A 467 8.26 21.41 11.84
C ASP A 467 8.63 20.16 11.03
N ASP A 468 8.91 20.36 9.75
CA ASP A 468 9.38 19.32 8.85
C ASP A 468 10.92 19.22 8.82
N SER A 469 11.64 20.17 9.42
CA SER A 469 13.10 20.28 9.31
C SER A 469 13.82 19.07 9.91
N VAL A 470 13.24 18.49 10.95
CA VAL A 470 13.74 17.29 11.64
C VAL A 470 13.84 16.08 10.71
N TYR A 471 12.94 15.93 9.74
CA TYR A 471 12.97 14.81 8.79
C TYR A 471 14.15 14.92 7.80
N GLY A 472 14.58 16.15 7.46
CA GLY A 472 15.76 16.37 6.62
C GLY A 472 17.10 16.07 7.32
N LYS A 473 17.06 15.98 8.66
CA LYS A 473 18.19 15.61 9.53
C LYS A 473 18.24 14.10 9.82
N MET A 474 17.28 13.31 9.32
CA MET A 474 17.32 11.87 9.44
C MET A 474 18.51 11.26 8.67
N ALA A 475 18.87 10.04 9.04
CA ALA A 475 20.03 9.35 8.47
C ALA A 475 19.93 9.17 6.94
N GLY A 476 18.77 8.76 6.41
CA GLY A 476 18.60 8.56 4.96
C GLY A 476 18.94 9.79 4.12
N PRO A 477 18.30 10.95 4.36
CA PRO A 477 18.60 12.17 3.61
C PRO A 477 20.03 12.67 3.77
N ARG A 478 20.65 12.47 4.93
CA ARG A 478 22.06 12.84 5.17
C ARG A 478 23.01 11.94 4.38
N VAL A 479 22.78 10.63 4.39
CA VAL A 479 23.55 9.67 3.58
C VAL A 479 23.43 10.01 2.08
N LEU A 480 22.24 10.34 1.60
CA LEU A 480 22.06 10.77 0.20
C LEU A 480 22.83 12.04 -0.16
N ARG A 481 23.10 12.94 0.81
CA ARG A 481 23.94 14.13 0.60
C ARG A 481 25.44 13.84 0.72
N GLY A 482 25.84 12.57 0.83
CA GLY A 482 27.23 12.14 0.92
C GLY A 482 27.78 12.09 2.35
N GLU A 483 26.95 12.27 3.38
CA GLU A 483 27.42 12.16 4.76
C GLU A 483 27.60 10.68 5.17
N PRO A 484 28.79 10.28 5.68
CA PRO A 484 29.01 8.91 6.15
C PRO A 484 28.10 8.54 7.32
N ILE A 485 27.50 7.34 7.26
CA ILE A 485 26.56 6.86 8.28
C ILE A 485 27.14 6.79 9.69
N GLU A 486 28.45 6.57 9.83
CA GLU A 486 29.17 6.58 11.11
C GLU A 486 29.13 7.95 11.77
N ARG A 487 29.23 9.05 11.01
CA ARG A 487 29.21 10.42 11.56
C ARG A 487 27.83 10.82 12.05
N ILE A 488 26.77 10.21 11.50
CA ILE A 488 25.39 10.54 11.84
C ILE A 488 25.04 10.05 13.25
N PHE A 489 25.52 8.88 13.64
CA PHE A 489 25.23 8.28 14.95
C PHE A 489 26.36 8.42 15.99
N ASN A 490 27.59 8.76 15.57
CA ASN A 490 28.67 9.09 16.50
C ASN A 490 28.55 10.55 16.98
N LYS A 491 27.61 10.82 17.88
CA LYS A 491 27.79 11.93 18.84
C LYS A 491 28.59 11.40 20.03
N SER A 492 29.90 11.28 19.85
CA SER A 492 30.86 11.21 20.96
C SER A 492 32.00 12.19 20.61
N SER A 493 32.34 13.05 21.57
CA SER A 493 33.40 14.08 21.59
C SER A 493 33.24 15.30 20.68
N LYS A 494 32.37 16.23 21.08
CA LYS A 494 32.79 17.61 21.41
C LYS A 494 32.13 18.02 22.71
#